data_AF-A0A2E9W7D6-F1
#
_entry.id   AF-A0A2E9W7D6-F1
#
_cell.length_a   1.000
_cell.length_b   1.000
_cell.length_c   1.000
_cell.angle_alpha   90.00
_cell.angle_beta   90.00
_cell.angle_gamma   90.00
#
_symmetry.space_group_name_H-M   'P 1'
#
loop_
_entity.id
_entity.type
_entity.pdbx_description
1 polymer ?
#
loop_
_entity_poly.entity_id
_entity_poly.type
_entity_poly.pdbx_seq_one_letter_code
_entity_poly.pdbx_strand_id
1 'polypeptide(L)'
;MSVYTPLSHSQLALVLDSYGYRLLDFRAASHGIENSTFLIEAQDRHQQPAPLVLTIFETLDHDALAPYLVLLGHLAEQGLPVPAPLTDHHGQDQITVAGKPAVLMPRLPGEHDFAVDLDRCRQVGALLARLHRCDTGALLALPDERRRLETLATQLNQLPDDHREGARALLSDWQARPAGTTLIHGDLFRDNLLWQQGRISALLDFYNACLDYPEYDLAVTLNDWCVDSNGKPVAAREQALLEGYREHGGQLDDSLLLEALAVAALRFWLSRLAGPVSEYSEGQGSKDPEEFARIFQWRIGALAG
;
A
#
# COMPACT_ATOMS: atom_id res chain seq x y z
N MET A 1 -14.18 13.37 10.28
CA MET A 1 -14.84 12.28 11.03
C MET A 1 -14.45 10.99 10.35
N SER A 2 -13.78 10.06 11.05
CA SER A 2 -13.50 8.73 10.50
C SER A 2 -14.82 8.04 10.16
N VAL A 3 -15.01 7.64 8.91
CA VAL A 3 -16.20 6.92 8.49
C VAL A 3 -15.99 5.48 8.97
N TYR A 4 -16.43 5.20 10.20
CA TYR A 4 -16.34 3.86 10.78
C TYR A 4 -17.74 3.23 10.75
N THR A 5 -17.85 2.07 10.12
CA THR A 5 -19.07 1.29 10.00
C THR A 5 -19.10 0.22 11.09
N PRO A 6 -19.75 0.44 12.25
CA PRO A 6 -19.80 -0.56 13.31
C PRO A 6 -20.62 -1.77 12.88
N LEU A 7 -20.14 -2.98 13.21
CA LEU A 7 -20.88 -4.22 13.06
C LEU A 7 -21.23 -4.83 14.41
N SER A 8 -22.45 -5.34 14.52
CA SER A 8 -22.86 -6.21 15.61
C SER A 8 -22.38 -7.65 15.40
N HIS A 9 -22.27 -8.40 16.50
CA HIS A 9 -21.91 -9.82 16.45
C HIS A 9 -22.84 -10.64 15.54
N SER A 10 -24.15 -10.37 15.55
CA SER A 10 -25.12 -11.08 14.72
C SER A 10 -24.94 -10.80 13.22
N GLN A 11 -24.64 -9.55 12.85
CA GLN A 11 -24.33 -9.21 11.45
C GLN A 11 -23.07 -9.92 10.96
N LEU A 12 -22.01 -9.92 11.77
CA LEU A 12 -20.76 -10.57 11.39
C LEU A 12 -20.89 -12.11 11.34
N ALA A 13 -21.65 -12.70 12.27
CA ALA A 13 -21.94 -14.12 12.23
C ALA A 13 -22.69 -14.52 10.95
N LEU A 14 -23.65 -13.70 10.49
CA LEU A 14 -24.35 -13.94 9.23
C LEU A 14 -23.42 -13.85 8.02
N VAL A 15 -22.48 -12.90 8.03
CA VAL A 15 -21.45 -12.80 6.99
C VAL A 15 -20.61 -14.08 6.97
N LEU A 16 -20.09 -14.55 8.10
CA LEU A 16 -19.23 -15.74 8.14
C LEU A 16 -19.95 -17.04 7.76
N ASP A 17 -21.25 -17.14 8.03
CA ASP A 17 -22.06 -18.32 7.69
C ASP A 17 -22.06 -18.61 6.18
N SER A 18 -22.09 -17.56 5.34
CA SER A 18 -22.06 -17.73 3.88
C SER A 18 -20.72 -18.29 3.37
N TYR A 19 -19.65 -18.18 4.16
CA TYR A 19 -18.33 -18.76 3.88
C TYR A 19 -18.11 -20.09 4.61
N GLY A 20 -19.08 -20.54 5.43
CA GLY A 20 -18.98 -21.77 6.21
C GLY A 20 -18.07 -21.65 7.43
N TYR A 21 -17.88 -20.44 7.96
CA TYR A 21 -17.13 -20.21 9.20
C TYR A 21 -18.08 -19.88 10.36
N ARG A 22 -17.72 -20.35 11.55
CA ARG A 22 -18.39 -20.00 12.80
C ARG A 22 -17.62 -18.88 13.49
N LEU A 23 -18.28 -17.75 13.75
CA LEU A 23 -17.72 -16.66 14.54
C LEU A 23 -17.49 -17.09 16.00
N LEU A 24 -16.29 -16.86 16.53
CA LEU A 24 -15.97 -17.01 17.95
C LEU A 24 -15.91 -15.65 18.63
N ASP A 25 -15.09 -14.74 18.09
CA ASP A 25 -14.89 -13.39 18.60
C ASP A 25 -14.43 -12.47 17.47
N PHE A 26 -14.54 -11.16 17.67
CA PHE A 26 -13.98 -10.18 16.73
C PHE A 26 -13.66 -8.85 17.43
N ARG A 27 -12.72 -8.12 16.84
CA ARG A 27 -12.41 -6.75 17.25
C ARG A 27 -12.22 -5.86 16.03
N ALA A 28 -12.62 -4.60 16.15
CA ALA A 28 -12.26 -3.59 15.17
C ALA A 28 -10.74 -3.35 15.20
N ALA A 29 -10.11 -3.26 14.03
CA ALA A 29 -8.75 -2.78 13.94
C ALA A 29 -8.74 -1.26 14.18
N SER A 30 -7.86 -0.79 15.05
CA SER A 30 -7.74 0.63 15.40
C SER A 30 -6.92 1.46 14.39
N HIS A 31 -6.33 0.83 13.37
CA HIS A 31 -5.25 1.40 12.55
C HIS A 31 -5.64 1.77 11.10
N GLY A 32 -6.92 1.90 10.76
CA GLY A 32 -7.38 2.26 9.41
C GLY A 32 -8.33 3.45 9.42
N ILE A 33 -7.98 4.54 8.74
CA ILE A 33 -8.86 5.70 8.58
C ILE A 33 -9.73 5.64 7.32
N GLU A 34 -9.34 4.84 6.33
CA GLU A 34 -10.03 4.76 5.04
C GLU A 34 -11.09 3.67 5.01
N ASN A 35 -10.84 2.53 5.66
CA ASN A 35 -11.71 1.36 5.60
C ASN A 35 -11.98 0.79 7.00
N SER A 36 -13.21 0.32 7.23
CA SER A 36 -13.56 -0.34 8.49
C SER A 36 -13.08 -1.79 8.46
N THR A 37 -12.03 -2.09 9.24
CA THR A 37 -11.40 -3.42 9.27
C THR A 37 -11.71 -4.14 10.58
N PHE A 38 -12.09 -5.42 10.49
CA PHE A 38 -12.39 -6.29 11.62
C PHE A 38 -11.47 -7.50 11.63
N LEU A 39 -10.79 -7.73 12.76
CA LEU A 39 -9.98 -8.91 13.01
C LEU A 39 -10.87 -9.96 13.69
N ILE A 40 -10.96 -11.14 13.11
CA ILE A 40 -11.97 -12.14 13.45
C ILE A 40 -11.29 -13.43 13.88
N GLU A 41 -11.72 -13.96 15.02
CA GLU A 41 -11.44 -15.33 15.43
C GLU A 41 -12.63 -16.19 14.99
N ALA A 42 -12.40 -17.16 14.11
CA ALA A 42 -13.43 -18.05 13.60
C ALA A 42 -13.00 -19.53 13.66
N GLN A 43 -13.94 -20.43 13.44
CA GLN A 43 -13.70 -21.84 13.20
C GLN A 43 -14.23 -22.25 11.83
N ASP A 44 -13.50 -23.10 11.14
CA ASP A 44 -13.98 -23.74 9.91
C ASP A 44 -14.98 -24.88 10.22
N ARG A 45 -15.46 -25.54 9.16
CA ARG A 45 -16.40 -26.68 9.26
C ARG A 45 -15.84 -27.89 10.02
N HIS A 46 -14.52 -27.98 10.15
CA HIS A 46 -13.80 -29.02 10.90
C HIS A 46 -13.43 -28.56 12.31
N GLN A 47 -14.00 -27.44 12.78
CA GLN A 47 -13.74 -26.83 14.08
C GLN A 47 -12.27 -26.42 14.28
N GLN A 48 -11.51 -26.25 13.20
CA GLN A 48 -10.15 -25.74 13.28
C GLN A 48 -10.15 -24.21 13.36
N PRO A 49 -9.24 -23.59 14.13
CA PRO A 49 -9.09 -22.14 14.16
C PRO A 49 -8.79 -21.59 12.76
N ALA A 50 -9.59 -20.61 12.34
CA ALA A 50 -9.48 -19.91 11.06
C ALA A 50 -9.54 -18.40 11.34
N PRO A 51 -8.39 -17.74 11.57
CA PRO A 51 -8.38 -16.30 11.79
C PRO A 51 -8.62 -15.57 10.47
N LEU A 52 -9.53 -14.59 10.48
CA LEU A 52 -10.01 -13.88 9.28
C LEU A 52 -9.94 -12.36 9.47
N VAL A 53 -10.00 -11.64 8.35
CA VAL A 53 -10.14 -10.19 8.31
C VAL A 53 -11.32 -9.85 7.41
N LEU A 54 -12.24 -9.02 7.91
CA LEU A 54 -13.28 -8.39 7.09
C LEU A 54 -12.95 -6.92 6.90
N THR A 55 -12.86 -6.47 5.66
CA THR A 55 -12.67 -5.06 5.31
C THR A 55 -13.92 -4.54 4.64
N ILE A 56 -14.53 -3.48 5.19
CA ILE A 56 -15.63 -2.73 4.57
C ILE A 56 -15.05 -1.45 3.95
N PHE A 57 -15.34 -1.25 2.67
CA PHE A 57 -14.82 -0.13 1.90
C PHE A 57 -15.73 1.09 2.07
N GLU A 58 -15.15 2.20 2.53
CA GLU A 58 -15.92 3.41 2.82
C GLU A 58 -16.04 4.32 1.59
N THR A 59 -15.10 4.20 0.64
CA THR A 59 -14.96 5.07 -0.53
C THR A 59 -15.07 4.33 -1.86
N LEU A 60 -14.45 3.16 -1.98
CA LEU A 60 -14.52 2.33 -3.19
C LEU A 60 -15.86 1.62 -3.29
N ASP A 61 -16.44 1.60 -4.50
CA ASP A 61 -17.62 0.81 -4.83
C ASP A 61 -17.24 -0.60 -5.34
N HIS A 62 -18.25 -1.38 -5.77
CA HIS A 62 -18.02 -2.76 -6.19
C HIS A 62 -17.12 -2.85 -7.43
N ASP A 63 -17.40 -2.01 -8.43
CA ASP A 63 -16.70 -2.00 -9.72
C ASP A 63 -15.26 -1.52 -9.58
N ALA A 64 -15.02 -0.50 -8.75
CA ALA A 64 -13.67 0.02 -8.49
C ALA A 64 -12.80 -0.96 -7.71
N LEU A 65 -13.40 -1.82 -6.88
CA LEU A 65 -12.66 -2.81 -6.07
C LEU A 65 -12.29 -4.07 -6.85
N ALA A 66 -13.11 -4.48 -7.83
CA ALA A 66 -12.96 -5.75 -8.54
C ALA A 66 -11.55 -5.98 -9.16
N PRO A 67 -10.90 -4.98 -9.81
CA PRO A 67 -9.55 -5.16 -10.33
C PRO A 67 -8.51 -5.54 -9.27
N TYR A 68 -8.64 -4.99 -8.05
CA TYR A 68 -7.73 -5.28 -6.94
C TYR A 68 -7.94 -6.69 -6.37
N LEU A 69 -9.17 -7.20 -6.37
CA LEU A 69 -9.46 -8.56 -5.90
C LEU A 69 -8.88 -9.61 -6.84
N VAL A 70 -9.06 -9.40 -8.15
CA VAL A 70 -8.42 -10.24 -9.19
C VAL A 70 -6.90 -10.19 -9.06
N LEU A 71 -6.33 -8.99 -8.82
CA LEU A 71 -4.90 -8.83 -8.57
C LEU A 71 -4.42 -9.64 -7.36
N LEU A 72 -5.09 -9.52 -6.21
CA LEU A 72 -4.69 -10.22 -4.99
C LEU A 72 -4.75 -11.74 -5.16
N GLY A 73 -5.80 -12.26 -5.81
CA GLY A 73 -5.90 -13.68 -6.16
C GLY A 73 -4.73 -14.12 -7.05
N HIS A 74 -4.43 -13.36 -8.10
CA HIS A 74 -3.35 -13.66 -9.03
C HIS A 74 -1.95 -13.65 -8.37
N LEU A 75 -1.68 -12.67 -7.51
CA LEU A 75 -0.40 -12.57 -6.80
C LEU A 75 -0.22 -13.72 -5.80
N ALA A 76 -1.29 -14.14 -5.12
CA ALA A 76 -1.25 -15.29 -4.24
C ALA A 76 -0.96 -16.59 -5.02
N GLU A 77 -1.55 -16.78 -6.21
CA GLU A 77 -1.24 -17.91 -7.11
C GLU A 77 0.23 -17.90 -7.56
N GLN A 78 0.83 -16.73 -7.73
CA GLN A 78 2.27 -16.57 -8.00
C GLN A 78 3.16 -16.70 -6.74
N GLY A 79 2.57 -16.99 -5.58
CA GLY A 79 3.29 -17.26 -4.33
C GLY A 79 3.80 -16.01 -3.60
N LEU A 80 3.27 -14.82 -3.91
CA LEU A 80 3.47 -13.64 -3.07
C LEU A 80 2.66 -13.77 -1.78
N PRO A 81 3.18 -13.27 -0.64
CA PRO A 81 2.51 -13.38 0.65
C PRO A 81 1.40 -12.31 0.78
N VAL A 82 0.36 -12.38 -0.05
CA VAL A 82 -0.74 -11.39 -0.06
C VAL A 82 -2.06 -12.02 0.41
N PRO A 83 -2.98 -11.23 1.01
CA PRO A 83 -4.26 -11.77 1.46
C PRO A 83 -5.22 -11.90 0.28
N ALA A 84 -5.28 -13.09 -0.33
CA ALA A 84 -6.26 -13.37 -1.37
C ALA A 84 -7.70 -13.36 -0.80
N PRO A 85 -8.67 -12.75 -1.49
CA PRO A 85 -10.06 -12.75 -1.05
C PRO A 85 -10.62 -14.17 -1.01
N LEU A 86 -11.41 -14.45 0.03
CA LEU A 86 -12.17 -15.69 0.13
C LEU A 86 -13.43 -15.59 -0.72
N THR A 87 -13.87 -16.72 -1.28
CA THR A 87 -15.15 -16.82 -1.98
C THR A 87 -16.21 -17.44 -1.08
N ASP A 88 -17.43 -16.91 -1.14
CA ASP A 88 -18.57 -17.51 -0.46
C ASP A 88 -19.10 -18.76 -1.19
N HIS A 89 -20.14 -19.39 -0.64
CA HIS A 89 -20.77 -20.57 -1.26
C HIS A 89 -21.46 -20.30 -2.62
N HIS A 90 -21.63 -19.04 -3.01
CA HIS A 90 -22.11 -18.62 -4.32
C HIS A 90 -20.96 -18.30 -5.29
N GLY A 91 -19.71 -18.39 -4.84
CA GLY A 91 -18.52 -18.08 -5.63
C GLY A 91 -18.24 -16.57 -5.71
N GLN A 92 -18.81 -15.75 -4.83
CA GLN A 92 -18.58 -14.32 -4.76
C GLN A 92 -17.40 -14.00 -3.83
N ASP A 93 -16.42 -13.25 -4.33
CA ASP A 93 -15.25 -12.75 -3.59
C ASP A 93 -15.46 -11.32 -3.02
N GLN A 94 -16.63 -10.75 -3.28
CA GLN A 94 -17.09 -9.46 -2.81
C GLN A 94 -18.55 -9.55 -2.35
N ILE A 95 -18.84 -8.94 -1.20
CA ILE A 95 -20.18 -8.93 -0.59
C ILE A 95 -20.60 -7.51 -0.22
N THR A 96 -21.88 -7.31 0.09
CA THR A 96 -22.37 -6.06 0.65
C THR A 96 -22.65 -6.20 2.14
N VAL A 97 -22.03 -5.35 2.96
CA VAL A 97 -22.25 -5.28 4.41
C VAL A 97 -22.60 -3.85 4.78
N ALA A 98 -23.73 -3.67 5.48
CA ALA A 98 -24.25 -2.35 5.86
C ALA A 98 -24.38 -1.37 4.66
N GLY A 99 -24.70 -1.90 3.47
CA GLY A 99 -24.86 -1.11 2.24
C GLY A 99 -23.57 -0.72 1.53
N LYS A 100 -22.42 -1.26 1.97
CA LYS A 100 -21.10 -0.96 1.41
C LYS A 100 -20.41 -2.24 0.93
N PRO A 101 -19.52 -2.16 -0.08
CA PRO A 101 -18.72 -3.31 -0.48
C PRO A 101 -17.85 -3.76 0.68
N ALA A 102 -17.71 -5.07 0.84
CA ALA A 102 -16.86 -5.68 1.84
C ALA A 102 -16.23 -6.96 1.32
N VAL A 103 -15.07 -7.30 1.85
CA VAL A 103 -14.28 -8.46 1.43
C VAL A 103 -13.77 -9.19 2.66
N LEU A 104 -13.92 -10.52 2.63
CA LEU A 104 -13.42 -11.41 3.66
C LEU A 104 -12.10 -12.04 3.18
N MET A 105 -11.06 -11.95 3.99
CA MET A 105 -9.72 -12.44 3.68
C MET A 105 -9.19 -13.30 4.82
N PRO A 106 -8.25 -14.22 4.57
CA PRO A 106 -7.50 -14.86 5.63
C PRO A 106 -6.67 -13.83 6.39
N ARG A 107 -6.60 -13.94 7.72
CA ARG A 107 -5.65 -13.15 8.50
C ARG A 107 -4.27 -13.77 8.38
N LEU A 108 -3.41 -13.15 7.58
CA LEU A 108 -2.03 -13.61 7.42
C LEU A 108 -1.26 -13.50 8.75
N PRO A 109 -0.31 -14.43 9.00
CA PRO A 109 0.46 -14.44 10.24
C PRO A 109 1.48 -13.29 10.29
N GLY A 110 1.91 -12.97 11.51
CA GLY A 110 2.90 -11.92 11.77
C GLY A 110 2.29 -10.66 12.35
N GLU A 111 3.15 -9.69 12.61
CA GLU A 111 2.81 -8.43 13.28
C GLU A 111 3.47 -7.26 12.55
N HIS A 112 2.92 -6.06 12.71
CA HIS A 112 3.60 -4.86 12.26
C HIS A 112 4.86 -4.65 13.11
N ASP A 113 5.99 -4.47 12.43
CA ASP A 113 7.27 -4.20 13.06
C ASP A 113 8.00 -3.12 12.27
N PHE A 114 8.11 -1.94 12.88
CA PHE A 114 8.66 -0.74 12.27
C PHE A 114 10.19 -0.64 12.37
N ALA A 115 10.87 -1.65 12.92
CA ALA A 115 12.32 -1.68 12.97
C ALA A 115 12.91 -1.74 11.55
N VAL A 116 13.96 -0.96 11.33
CA VAL A 116 14.66 -0.86 10.06
C VAL A 116 16.13 -1.20 10.25
N ASP A 117 16.55 -2.28 9.60
CA ASP A 117 17.93 -2.71 9.51
C ASP A 117 18.27 -3.13 8.07
N LEU A 118 19.56 -3.40 7.82
CA LEU A 118 20.04 -3.71 6.48
C LEU A 118 19.50 -5.05 5.93
N ASP A 119 19.22 -6.03 6.79
CA ASP A 119 18.64 -7.30 6.35
C ASP A 119 17.21 -7.11 5.90
N ARG A 120 16.40 -6.35 6.66
CA ARG A 120 15.03 -5.99 6.28
C ARG A 120 14.99 -5.18 4.99
N CYS A 121 15.85 -4.18 4.83
CA CYS A 121 15.96 -3.43 3.58
C CYS A 121 16.21 -4.38 2.39
N ARG A 122 17.13 -5.34 2.53
CA ARG A 122 17.39 -6.35 1.49
C ARG A 122 16.17 -7.24 1.21
N GLN A 123 15.45 -7.69 2.24
CA GLN A 123 14.22 -8.47 2.09
C GLN A 123 13.11 -7.68 1.37
N VAL A 124 12.97 -6.39 1.66
CA VAL A 124 12.00 -5.50 0.99
C VAL A 124 12.36 -5.33 -0.48
N GLY A 125 13.63 -5.11 -0.79
CA GLY A 125 14.11 -5.07 -2.18
C GLY A 125 13.81 -6.37 -2.93
N ALA A 126 14.08 -7.52 -2.30
CA ALA A 126 13.76 -8.82 -2.87
C ALA A 126 12.26 -9.01 -3.12
N LEU A 127 11.40 -8.53 -2.21
CA LEU A 127 9.94 -8.59 -2.37
C LEU A 127 9.46 -7.73 -3.55
N LEU A 128 9.95 -6.51 -3.69
CA LEU A 128 9.64 -5.65 -4.84
C LEU A 128 10.06 -6.29 -6.16
N ALA A 129 11.25 -6.88 -6.22
CA ALA A 129 11.70 -7.58 -7.43
C ALA A 129 10.80 -8.76 -7.80
N ARG A 130 10.25 -9.47 -6.80
CA ARG A 130 9.27 -10.54 -7.02
C ARG A 130 7.95 -9.97 -7.55
N LEU A 131 7.44 -8.90 -6.93
CA LEU A 131 6.20 -8.22 -7.36
C LEU A 131 6.30 -7.70 -8.80
N HIS A 132 7.37 -6.97 -9.12
CA HIS A 132 7.59 -6.36 -10.44
C HIS A 132 7.77 -7.39 -11.56
N ARG A 133 8.09 -8.64 -11.22
CA ARG A 133 8.25 -9.75 -12.17
C ARG A 133 7.01 -10.60 -12.34
N CYS A 134 5.93 -10.31 -11.61
CA CYS A 134 4.68 -11.02 -11.79
C CYS A 134 4.12 -10.76 -13.18
N ASP A 135 3.59 -11.83 -13.80
CA ASP A 135 2.83 -11.69 -15.03
C ASP A 135 1.61 -10.78 -14.80
N THR A 136 1.37 -9.87 -15.73
CA THR A 136 0.26 -8.91 -15.69
C THR A 136 -0.79 -9.20 -16.76
N GLY A 137 -0.57 -10.20 -17.63
CA GLY A 137 -1.44 -10.49 -18.78
C GLY A 137 -2.86 -10.92 -18.43
N ALA A 138 -3.08 -11.42 -17.21
CA ALA A 138 -4.39 -11.84 -16.71
C ALA A 138 -5.13 -10.76 -15.88
N LEU A 139 -4.50 -9.60 -15.66
CA LEU A 139 -5.06 -8.56 -14.80
C LEU A 139 -6.17 -7.77 -15.51
N LEU A 140 -7.19 -7.38 -14.73
CA LEU A 140 -8.12 -6.34 -15.15
C LEU A 140 -7.38 -4.98 -15.18
N ALA A 141 -7.95 -4.02 -15.92
CA ALA A 141 -7.39 -2.67 -15.98
C ALA A 141 -7.39 -2.04 -14.58
N LEU A 142 -6.21 -1.84 -14.02
CA LEU A 142 -6.00 -1.11 -12.76
C LEU A 142 -6.14 0.40 -12.99
N PRO A 143 -6.51 1.17 -11.96
CA PRO A 143 -6.50 2.63 -12.04
C PRO A 143 -5.13 3.21 -12.40
N ASP A 144 -5.13 4.31 -13.13
CA ASP A 144 -3.91 4.99 -13.60
C ASP A 144 -3.38 5.96 -12.53
N GLU A 145 -2.14 5.74 -12.08
CA GLU A 145 -1.45 6.61 -11.13
C GLU A 145 -1.30 8.05 -11.66
N ARG A 146 -1.19 8.24 -12.98
CA ARG A 146 -1.06 9.59 -13.56
C ARG A 146 -2.28 10.45 -13.28
N ARG A 147 -3.48 9.86 -13.33
CA ARG A 147 -4.73 10.53 -12.94
C ARG A 147 -4.76 10.85 -11.44
N ARG A 148 -4.18 9.99 -10.60
CA ARG A 148 -4.03 10.26 -9.17
C ARG A 148 -3.11 11.47 -8.95
N LEU A 149 -1.98 11.54 -9.66
CA LEU A 149 -1.07 12.69 -9.63
C LEU A 149 -1.71 13.97 -10.17
N GLU A 150 -2.54 13.91 -11.22
CA GLU A 150 -3.29 15.08 -11.73
C GLU A 150 -4.22 15.66 -10.66
N THR A 151 -4.91 14.78 -9.93
CA THR A 151 -5.79 15.19 -8.83
C THR A 151 -4.99 15.85 -7.72
N LEU A 152 -3.84 15.29 -7.35
CA LEU A 152 -2.95 15.84 -6.32
C LEU A 152 -2.27 17.15 -6.76
N ALA A 153 -2.05 17.38 -8.05
CA ALA A 153 -1.48 18.63 -8.56
C ALA A 153 -2.36 19.85 -8.21
N THR A 154 -3.66 19.65 -7.96
CA THR A 154 -4.54 20.72 -7.44
C THR A 154 -4.10 21.26 -6.07
N GLN A 155 -3.34 20.47 -5.31
CA GLN A 155 -2.85 20.78 -3.97
C GLN A 155 -1.52 21.55 -3.99
N LEU A 156 -0.89 21.74 -5.17
CA LEU A 156 0.38 22.47 -5.31
C LEU A 156 0.32 23.89 -4.71
N ASN A 157 -0.84 24.53 -4.71
CA ASN A 157 -1.01 25.87 -4.15
C ASN A 157 -0.87 25.91 -2.61
N GLN A 158 -0.92 24.76 -1.94
CA GLN A 158 -0.69 24.64 -0.50
C GLN A 158 0.80 24.56 -0.14
N LEU A 159 1.67 24.33 -1.12
CA LEU A 159 3.12 24.32 -0.91
C LEU A 159 3.66 25.74 -0.66
N PRO A 160 4.76 25.88 0.10
CA PRO A 160 5.51 27.13 0.19
C PRO A 160 5.91 27.68 -1.18
N ASP A 161 5.91 29.00 -1.31
CA ASP A 161 6.11 29.74 -2.57
C ASP A 161 7.37 29.34 -3.34
N ASP A 162 8.46 29.09 -2.64
CA ASP A 162 9.77 28.71 -3.16
C ASP A 162 9.81 27.29 -3.75
N HIS A 163 8.92 26.39 -3.31
CA HIS A 163 8.83 25.02 -3.81
C HIS A 163 7.83 24.85 -4.96
N ARG A 164 6.84 25.73 -5.10
CA ARG A 164 5.70 25.53 -6.02
C ARG A 164 6.10 25.33 -7.48
N GLU A 165 6.98 26.17 -8.02
CA GLU A 165 7.29 26.13 -9.45
C GLU A 165 8.12 24.89 -9.82
N GLY A 166 9.13 24.56 -9.00
CA GLY A 166 9.92 23.34 -9.18
C GLY A 166 9.09 22.08 -9.02
N ALA A 167 8.19 22.03 -8.03
CA ALA A 167 7.26 20.92 -7.82
C ALA A 167 6.30 20.74 -9.01
N ARG A 168 5.79 21.85 -9.57
CA ARG A 168 4.92 21.82 -10.75
C ARG A 168 5.65 21.30 -11.98
N ALA A 169 6.86 21.80 -12.25
CA ALA A 169 7.68 21.34 -13.38
C ALA A 169 7.99 19.84 -13.25
N LEU A 170 8.42 19.39 -12.06
CA LEU A 170 8.72 17.99 -11.79
C LEU A 170 7.52 17.06 -12.05
N LEU A 171 6.32 17.41 -11.54
CA LEU A 171 5.13 16.62 -11.79
C LEU A 171 4.74 16.61 -13.26
N SER A 172 4.82 17.78 -13.92
CA SER A 172 4.50 17.90 -15.34
C SER A 172 5.43 17.03 -16.21
N ASP A 173 6.73 17.05 -15.92
CA ASP A 173 7.71 16.25 -16.65
C ASP A 173 7.48 14.76 -16.45
N TRP A 174 7.25 14.33 -15.20
CA TRP A 174 6.90 12.94 -14.90
C TRP A 174 5.62 12.52 -15.62
N GLN A 175 4.57 13.36 -15.58
CA GLN A 175 3.26 13.14 -16.21
C GLN A 175 3.29 13.11 -17.75
N ALA A 176 4.28 13.76 -18.38
CA ALA A 176 4.44 13.74 -19.83
C ALA A 176 5.06 12.44 -20.37
N ARG A 177 5.73 11.65 -19.51
CA ARG A 177 6.31 10.34 -19.88
C ARG A 177 5.19 9.32 -20.21
N PRO A 178 5.44 8.28 -21.02
CA PRO A 178 4.51 7.16 -21.09
C PRO A 178 4.48 6.42 -19.75
N ALA A 179 3.34 5.84 -19.37
CA ALA A 179 3.28 4.97 -18.19
C ALA A 179 4.12 3.70 -18.43
N GLY A 180 4.79 3.21 -17.39
CA GLY A 180 5.40 1.89 -17.43
C GLY A 180 4.34 0.78 -17.46
N THR A 181 4.77 -0.44 -17.75
CA THR A 181 3.90 -1.63 -17.83
C THR A 181 4.16 -2.61 -16.69
N THR A 182 4.95 -2.21 -15.68
CA THR A 182 5.31 -3.07 -14.55
C THR A 182 4.24 -2.92 -13.49
N LEU A 183 3.75 -4.03 -12.96
CA LEU A 183 2.89 -3.99 -11.77
C LEU A 183 3.70 -3.46 -10.59
N ILE A 184 3.21 -2.37 -10.00
CA ILE A 184 3.77 -1.76 -8.81
C ILE A 184 2.75 -1.75 -7.68
N HIS A 185 3.24 -1.74 -6.43
CA HIS A 185 2.42 -1.57 -5.24
C HIS A 185 1.91 -0.12 -5.11
N GLY A 186 2.79 0.85 -5.37
CA GLY A 186 2.48 2.27 -5.31
C GLY A 186 2.32 2.83 -3.89
N ASP A 187 2.58 2.04 -2.85
CA ASP A 187 2.46 2.48 -1.44
C ASP A 187 3.20 1.53 -0.47
N LEU A 188 4.37 1.00 -0.85
CA LEU A 188 5.07 0.02 -0.02
C LEU A 188 5.82 0.69 1.15
N PHE A 189 5.06 1.10 2.16
CA PHE A 189 5.57 1.58 3.44
C PHE A 189 5.68 0.45 4.48
N ARG A 190 6.38 0.72 5.58
CA ARG A 190 6.58 -0.24 6.69
C ARG A 190 5.29 -0.76 7.32
N ASP A 191 4.23 0.06 7.34
CA ASP A 191 2.90 -0.33 7.84
C ASP A 191 2.19 -1.35 6.93
N ASN A 192 2.59 -1.47 5.67
CA ASN A 192 2.01 -2.42 4.71
C ASN A 192 2.71 -3.80 4.70
N LEU A 193 3.64 -4.03 5.63
CA LEU A 193 4.27 -5.33 5.84
C LEU A 193 3.96 -5.93 7.20
N LEU A 194 3.75 -7.25 7.23
CA LEU A 194 3.81 -8.04 8.45
C LEU A 194 5.11 -8.83 8.52
N TRP A 195 5.60 -8.99 9.73
CA TRP A 195 6.83 -9.71 10.04
C TRP A 195 6.54 -10.88 10.96
N GLN A 196 7.19 -12.01 10.68
CA GLN A 196 7.20 -13.17 11.54
C GLN A 196 8.61 -13.75 11.59
N GLN A 197 9.17 -13.87 12.81
CA GLN A 197 10.50 -14.45 13.02
C GLN A 197 11.60 -13.80 12.17
N GLY A 198 11.54 -12.47 12.00
CA GLY A 198 12.51 -11.71 11.21
C GLY A 198 12.36 -11.85 9.70
N ARG A 199 11.26 -12.45 9.21
CA ARG A 199 10.94 -12.57 7.79
C ARG A 199 9.64 -11.86 7.46
N ILE A 200 9.55 -11.32 6.24
CA ILE A 200 8.29 -10.79 5.71
C ILE A 200 7.30 -11.94 5.58
N SER A 201 6.16 -11.83 6.25
CA SER A 201 5.10 -12.83 6.26
C SER A 201 3.84 -12.39 5.53
N ALA A 202 3.65 -11.08 5.34
CA ALA A 202 2.57 -10.54 4.53
C ALA A 202 2.95 -9.21 3.87
N LEU A 203 2.38 -8.99 2.69
CA LEU A 203 2.32 -7.73 1.97
C LEU A 203 0.84 -7.33 1.83
N LEU A 204 0.48 -6.16 2.35
CA LEU A 204 -0.90 -5.69 2.51
C LEU A 204 -1.14 -4.43 1.67
N ASP A 205 -2.41 -4.06 1.50
CA ASP A 205 -2.86 -2.78 0.93
C ASP A 205 -2.48 -2.49 -0.54
N PHE A 206 -3.08 -3.25 -1.46
CA PHE A 206 -2.89 -3.08 -2.90
C PHE A 206 -3.81 -2.02 -3.52
N TYR A 207 -4.55 -1.22 -2.75
CA TYR A 207 -5.52 -0.26 -3.33
C TYR A 207 -4.84 0.96 -3.98
N ASN A 208 -3.52 1.04 -3.89
CA ASN A 208 -2.69 1.96 -4.65
C ASN A 208 -1.98 1.32 -5.86
N ALA A 209 -2.12 0.01 -6.06
CA ALA A 209 -1.43 -0.73 -7.10
C ALA A 209 -1.89 -0.35 -8.52
N CYS A 210 -0.94 -0.27 -9.43
CA CYS A 210 -1.18 0.11 -10.82
C CYS A 210 -0.04 -0.43 -11.71
N LEU A 211 -0.12 -0.14 -13.01
CA LEU A 211 0.99 -0.35 -13.93
C LEU A 211 1.78 0.95 -14.09
N ASP A 212 3.06 0.94 -13.72
CA ASP A 212 3.96 2.06 -13.97
C ASP A 212 5.43 1.59 -14.00
N TYR A 213 6.37 2.52 -13.84
CA TYR A 213 7.80 2.27 -13.72
C TYR A 213 8.15 1.64 -12.35
N PRO A 214 8.96 0.57 -12.30
CA PRO A 214 9.42 0.00 -11.05
C PRO A 214 10.24 0.99 -10.20
N GLU A 215 10.88 1.96 -10.84
CA GLU A 215 11.61 3.06 -10.19
C GLU A 215 10.70 3.91 -9.30
N TYR A 216 9.44 4.08 -9.68
CA TYR A 216 8.46 4.79 -8.87
C TYR A 216 8.15 4.04 -7.58
N ASP A 217 7.94 2.73 -7.65
CA ASP A 217 7.67 1.91 -6.46
C ASP A 217 8.89 1.79 -5.54
N LEU A 218 10.08 1.67 -6.15
CA LEU A 218 11.35 1.75 -5.44
C LEU A 218 11.50 3.10 -4.74
N ALA A 219 11.15 4.20 -5.41
CA ALA A 219 11.22 5.54 -4.83
C ALA A 219 10.27 5.72 -3.65
N VAL A 220 9.02 5.27 -3.77
CA VAL A 220 8.03 5.21 -2.68
C VAL A 220 8.65 4.49 -1.47
N THR A 221 9.19 3.30 -1.71
CA THR A 221 9.75 2.44 -0.66
C THR A 221 11.00 3.05 -0.03
N LEU A 222 11.94 3.55 -0.83
CA LEU A 222 13.19 4.17 -0.35
C LEU A 222 12.91 5.41 0.51
N ASN A 223 11.88 6.19 0.18
CA ASN A 223 11.50 7.37 0.94
C ASN A 223 10.92 7.06 2.34
N ASP A 224 10.39 5.86 2.58
CA ASP A 224 9.96 5.43 3.93
C ASP A 224 11.02 4.58 4.66
N TRP A 225 11.66 3.65 3.96
CA TRP A 225 12.58 2.69 4.56
C TRP A 225 13.99 3.26 4.78
N CYS A 226 14.44 4.16 3.91
CA CYS A 226 15.85 4.48 3.79
C CYS A 226 16.18 5.92 4.17
N VAL A 227 15.34 6.57 4.96
CA VAL A 227 15.59 7.91 5.51
C VAL A 227 15.71 7.88 7.04
N ASP A 228 16.36 8.90 7.62
CA ASP A 228 16.35 9.14 9.06
C ASP A 228 15.14 9.98 9.49
N SER A 229 15.02 10.28 10.79
CA SER A 229 13.92 11.09 11.33
C SER A 229 13.86 12.53 10.78
N ASN A 230 14.95 13.01 10.18
CA ASN A 230 15.03 14.33 9.53
C ASN A 230 14.76 14.23 8.01
N GLY A 231 14.33 13.07 7.51
CA GLY A 231 14.11 12.82 6.09
C GLY A 231 15.40 12.67 5.28
N LYS A 232 16.57 12.60 5.92
CA LYS A 232 17.85 12.48 5.22
C LYS A 232 18.06 11.04 4.73
N PRO A 233 18.44 10.82 3.46
CA PRO A 233 18.78 9.50 2.96
C PRO A 233 19.92 8.83 3.73
N VAL A 234 19.72 7.56 4.08
CA VAL A 234 20.68 6.70 4.75
C VAL A 234 21.27 5.74 3.72
N ALA A 235 22.41 6.11 3.14
CA ALA A 235 23.02 5.42 2.00
C ALA A 235 23.16 3.89 2.19
N ALA A 236 23.53 3.43 3.39
CA ALA A 236 23.67 1.99 3.67
C ALA A 236 22.34 1.22 3.52
N ARG A 237 21.21 1.85 3.88
CA ARG A 237 19.87 1.24 3.74
C ARG A 237 19.43 1.23 2.28
N GLU A 238 19.63 2.34 1.57
CA GLU A 238 19.32 2.42 0.13
C GLU A 238 20.11 1.37 -0.65
N GLN A 239 21.41 1.24 -0.36
CA GLN A 239 22.27 0.24 -0.95
C GLN A 239 21.76 -1.18 -0.67
N ALA A 240 21.46 -1.51 0.60
CA ALA A 240 20.98 -2.85 0.95
C ALA A 240 19.65 -3.20 0.27
N LEU A 241 18.73 -2.25 0.14
CA LEU A 241 17.45 -2.45 -0.56
C LEU A 241 17.67 -2.66 -2.06
N LEU A 242 18.44 -1.79 -2.71
CA LEU A 242 18.71 -1.88 -4.14
C LEU A 242 19.55 -3.13 -4.49
N GLU A 243 20.46 -3.56 -3.61
CA GLU A 243 21.15 -4.85 -3.74
C GLU A 243 20.14 -6.01 -3.72
N GLY A 244 19.26 -6.07 -2.71
CA GLY A 244 18.24 -7.11 -2.62
C GLY A 244 17.32 -7.16 -3.83
N TYR A 245 16.95 -6.00 -4.36
CA TYR A 245 16.16 -5.87 -5.59
C TYR A 245 16.89 -6.45 -6.81
N ARG A 246 18.15 -6.04 -7.03
CA ARG A 246 18.97 -6.52 -8.16
C ARG A 246 19.28 -8.01 -8.07
N GLU A 247 19.61 -8.53 -6.88
CA GLU A 247 19.90 -9.95 -6.63
C GLU A 247 18.73 -10.88 -7.01
N HIS A 248 17.50 -10.38 -6.93
CA HIS A 248 16.28 -11.13 -7.25
C HIS A 248 15.76 -10.85 -8.67
N GLY A 249 16.62 -10.31 -9.53
CA GLY A 249 16.34 -10.08 -10.95
C GLY A 249 15.61 -8.77 -11.25
N GLY A 250 15.50 -7.87 -10.26
CA GLY A 250 14.99 -6.53 -10.47
C GLY A 250 15.92 -5.70 -11.36
N GLN A 251 15.34 -5.00 -12.33
CA GLN A 251 16.03 -4.06 -13.19
C GLN A 251 15.54 -2.65 -12.90
N LEU A 252 16.44 -1.67 -12.97
CA LEU A 252 16.13 -0.27 -12.78
C LEU A 252 17.06 0.61 -13.60
N ASP A 253 16.59 1.80 -13.96
CA ASP A 253 17.35 2.92 -14.48
C ASP A 253 17.67 3.90 -13.34
N ASP A 254 18.95 4.06 -12.99
CA ASP A 254 19.36 4.92 -11.88
C ASP A 254 18.99 6.41 -12.12
N SER A 255 18.95 6.86 -13.37
CA SER A 255 18.56 8.24 -13.71
C SER A 255 17.07 8.47 -13.51
N LEU A 256 16.25 7.48 -13.90
CA LEU A 256 14.81 7.52 -13.69
C LEU A 256 14.47 7.36 -12.21
N LEU A 257 15.20 6.53 -11.47
CA LEU A 257 15.06 6.38 -10.02
C LEU A 257 15.34 7.69 -9.29
N LEU A 258 16.37 8.44 -9.69
CA LEU A 258 16.68 9.73 -9.09
C LEU A 258 15.50 10.70 -9.22
N GLU A 259 14.92 10.83 -10.41
CA GLU A 259 13.72 11.64 -10.65
C GLU A 259 12.51 11.12 -9.85
N ALA A 260 12.26 9.81 -9.88
CA ALA A 260 11.16 9.16 -9.20
C ALA A 260 11.19 9.39 -7.68
N LEU A 261 12.38 9.43 -7.06
CA LEU A 261 12.54 9.73 -5.63
C LEU A 261 11.94 11.08 -5.25
N ALA A 262 12.15 12.12 -6.06
CA ALA A 262 11.57 13.44 -5.83
C ALA A 262 10.06 13.44 -6.12
N VAL A 263 9.63 12.77 -7.20
CA VAL A 263 8.20 12.69 -7.56
C VAL A 263 7.40 11.98 -6.47
N ALA A 264 7.86 10.82 -6.00
CA ALA A 264 7.19 10.07 -4.94
C ALA A 264 7.15 10.86 -3.63
N ALA A 265 8.25 11.53 -3.25
CA ALA A 265 8.27 12.37 -2.06
C ALA A 265 7.25 13.51 -2.15
N LEU A 266 7.15 14.16 -3.32
CA LEU A 266 6.17 15.20 -3.58
C LEU A 266 4.73 14.69 -3.55
N ARG A 267 4.45 13.51 -4.14
CA ARG A 267 3.11 12.90 -4.10
C ARG A 267 2.62 12.77 -2.66
N PHE A 268 3.42 12.15 -1.78
CA PHE A 268 3.01 11.93 -0.41
C PHE A 268 2.95 13.22 0.42
N TRP A 269 3.79 14.20 0.11
CA TRP A 269 3.65 15.54 0.70
C TRP A 269 2.29 16.15 0.36
N LEU A 270 1.91 16.16 -0.93
CA LEU A 270 0.63 16.69 -1.40
C LEU A 270 -0.57 15.91 -0.87
N SER A 271 -0.47 14.58 -0.81
CA SER A 271 -1.51 13.72 -0.23
C SER A 271 -1.77 14.04 1.25
N ARG A 272 -0.71 14.23 2.04
CA ARG A 272 -0.83 14.57 3.46
C ARG A 272 -1.34 15.99 3.70
N LEU A 273 -1.06 16.94 2.79
CA LEU A 273 -1.64 18.29 2.82
C LEU A 273 -3.15 18.28 2.48
N ALA A 274 -3.58 17.40 1.58
CA ALA A 274 -4.98 17.26 1.21
C ALA A 274 -5.83 16.56 2.29
N GLY A 275 -5.20 15.72 3.12
CA GLY A 275 -5.87 14.92 4.15
C GLY A 275 -6.26 15.74 5.39
N PRO A 276 -7.25 15.27 6.18
CA PRO A 276 -7.57 15.89 7.46
C PRO A 276 -6.41 15.70 8.46
N VAL A 277 -5.87 16.81 8.99
CA VAL A 277 -4.93 16.79 10.13
C VAL A 277 -5.66 16.25 11.36
N SER A 278 -5.25 15.10 11.86
CA SER A 278 -5.83 14.38 12.99
C SER A 278 -4.74 14.11 14.02
N GLU A 279 -4.89 14.66 15.23
CA GLU A 279 -3.86 14.62 16.28
C GLU A 279 -3.66 13.23 16.93
N TYR A 280 -4.33 12.16 16.44
CA TYR A 280 -4.40 10.86 17.14
C TYR A 280 -4.27 9.62 16.23
N SER A 281 -3.38 9.63 15.23
CA SER A 281 -3.16 8.44 14.40
C SER A 281 -1.74 7.90 14.49
N GLU A 282 -1.58 6.75 15.15
CA GLU A 282 -0.52 5.81 14.80
C GLU A 282 -1.10 4.93 13.67
N GLY A 283 -0.51 5.00 12.47
CA GLY A 283 -1.09 4.49 11.21
C GLY A 283 -1.73 5.60 10.37
N GLN A 284 -1.86 5.40 9.04
CA GLN A 284 -2.08 6.38 7.94
C GLN A 284 -3.01 7.62 8.12
N GLY A 285 -3.67 7.82 9.25
CA GLY A 285 -4.64 8.87 9.52
C GLY A 285 -4.17 10.21 10.07
N SER A 286 -3.21 10.87 9.41
CA SER A 286 -2.58 12.17 9.75
C SER A 286 -1.10 12.01 10.06
N LYS A 287 -0.38 11.48 9.08
CA LYS A 287 1.08 11.54 9.09
C LYS A 287 1.49 13.01 8.83
N ASP A 288 2.42 13.52 9.64
CA ASP A 288 2.96 14.88 9.57
C ASP A 288 3.37 15.23 8.13
N PRO A 289 2.75 16.24 7.46
CA PRO A 289 3.14 16.62 6.11
C PRO A 289 4.59 17.09 6.02
N GLU A 290 5.16 17.61 7.13
CA GLU A 290 6.54 18.07 7.18
C GLU A 290 7.56 16.93 7.03
N GLU A 291 7.19 15.68 7.32
CA GLU A 291 8.06 14.52 7.08
C GLU A 291 8.41 14.41 5.59
N PHE A 292 7.41 14.41 4.70
CA PHE A 292 7.66 14.33 3.27
C PHE A 292 8.15 15.64 2.67
N ALA A 293 7.87 16.79 3.30
CA ALA A 293 8.53 18.05 2.93
C ALA A 293 10.05 17.95 3.11
N ARG A 294 10.53 17.44 4.27
CA ARG A 294 11.96 17.24 4.53
C ARG A 294 12.59 16.25 3.56
N ILE A 295 11.93 15.12 3.30
CA ILE A 295 12.40 14.12 2.33
C ILE A 295 12.49 14.75 0.93
N PHE A 296 11.45 15.45 0.49
CA PHE A 296 11.42 16.12 -0.80
C PHE A 296 12.57 17.12 -0.99
N GLN A 297 12.91 17.90 0.04
CA GLN A 297 14.04 18.82 0.01
C GLN A 297 15.38 18.10 -0.23
N TRP A 298 15.62 16.96 0.42
CA TRP A 298 16.81 16.14 0.17
C TRP A 298 16.84 15.58 -1.26
N ARG A 299 15.70 15.10 -1.77
CA ARG A 299 15.62 14.51 -3.12
C ARG A 299 15.81 15.55 -4.22
N ILE A 300 15.18 16.72 -4.11
CA ILE A 300 15.38 17.84 -5.07
C ILE A 300 16.83 18.32 -5.06
N GLY A 301 17.46 18.44 -3.88
CA GLY A 301 18.87 18.81 -3.79
C GLY A 301 19.79 17.84 -4.52
N ALA A 302 19.47 16.54 -4.51
CA ALA A 302 20.21 15.51 -5.23
C ALA A 302 19.96 15.50 -6.75
N LEU A 303 18.78 15.91 -7.23
CA LEU A 303 18.53 16.08 -8.67
C LEU A 303 19.30 17.26 -9.27
N ALA A 304 19.53 18.31 -8.47
CA ALA A 304 20.11 19.56 -8.95
C ALA A 304 21.65 19.56 -8.98
N GLY A 305 22.30 18.55 -8.38
CA GLY A 305 23.76 18.42 -8.26
C GLY A 305 24.33 17.30 -9.10
#